data_AF-A0A952GYC1-F1
#
_entry.id   AF-A0A952GYC1-F1
#
_cell.length_a   1.000
_cell.length_b   1.000
_cell.length_c   1.000
_cell.angle_alpha   90.00
_cell.angle_beta   90.00
_cell.angle_gamma   90.00
#
_symmetry.space_group_name_H-M   'P 1'
#
loop_
_entity.id
_entity.type
_entity.pdbx_description
1 polymer ?
#
loop_
_entity_poly.entity_id
_entity_poly.type
_entity_poly.pdbx_seq_one_letter_code
_entity_poly.pdbx_strand_id
1 'polypeptide(L)'
;MMPIPGGTFAMGSERFYPEEAPVRQVRVAPFLIDATPVTNAEFARFVAETGHVTLAETAPDPADYPGILPDRLAPGSAVFQRCQTFDLSDPLQWWRFTPGACWRHPLGPDSSIEGIENHPVVQVGWSDAAAYASWAGKALPTEAQWEFAA
;
A
#
# COMPACT_ATOMS: atom_id res chain seq x y z
N MET A 1 18.40 -1.23 -4.15
CA MET A 1 18.43 -0.75 -2.76
C MET A 1 19.59 0.19 -2.54
N MET A 2 19.39 1.21 -1.71
CA MET A 2 20.37 2.19 -1.26
C MET A 2 20.84 1.84 0.15
N PRO A 3 22.16 1.93 0.44
CA PRO A 3 22.66 1.77 1.79
C PRO A 3 22.41 3.01 2.64
N ILE A 4 21.78 2.79 3.78
CA ILE A 4 21.54 3.81 4.79
C ILE A 4 22.45 3.50 5.99
N PRO A 5 23.37 4.41 6.37
CA PRO A 5 24.33 4.13 7.45
C PRO A 5 23.67 3.98 8.83
N GLY A 6 22.40 4.37 8.96
CA GLY A 6 21.70 4.44 10.24
C GLY A 6 22.22 5.57 11.12
N GLY A 7 21.68 5.70 12.32
CA GLY A 7 21.98 6.80 13.21
C GLY A 7 20.85 7.07 14.20
N THR A 8 20.98 8.18 14.93
CA THR A 8 19.92 8.70 15.79
C THR A 8 19.32 9.94 15.15
N PHE A 9 18.00 10.05 15.14
CA PHE A 9 17.27 11.21 14.61
C PHE A 9 16.07 11.56 15.47
N ALA A 10 15.53 12.76 15.23
CA ALA A 10 14.26 13.20 15.80
C ALA A 10 13.12 12.71 14.92
N MET A 11 12.36 11.74 15.41
CA MET A 11 11.21 11.14 14.72
C MET A 11 9.90 11.80 15.19
N GLY A 12 8.99 12.09 14.26
CA GLY A 12 7.70 12.75 14.50
C GLY A 12 7.71 14.26 14.25
N SER A 13 6.62 14.93 14.61
CA SER A 13 6.39 16.36 14.34
C SER A 13 5.46 17.00 15.37
N GLU A 14 5.70 18.28 15.69
CA GLU A 14 4.85 19.07 16.59
C GLU A 14 3.89 20.02 15.82
N ARG A 15 3.83 19.96 14.48
CA ARG A 15 3.26 21.05 13.66
C ARG A 15 1.89 20.77 13.05
N PHE A 16 1.54 19.51 12.81
CA PHE A 16 0.38 19.17 11.98
C PHE A 16 -0.61 18.28 12.70
N TYR A 17 -0.29 16.99 12.80
CA TYR A 17 -1.19 15.99 13.33
C TYR A 17 -0.81 15.64 14.77
N PRO A 18 -1.76 15.62 15.72
CA PRO A 18 -1.49 15.24 17.11
C PRO A 18 -0.84 13.87 17.25
N GLU A 19 -1.15 12.93 16.37
CA GLU A 19 -0.58 11.58 16.32
C GLU A 19 0.88 11.52 15.84
N GLU A 20 1.38 12.57 15.19
CA GLU A 20 2.81 12.70 14.85
C GLU A 20 3.65 13.17 16.06
N ALA A 21 3.02 13.69 17.10
CA ALA A 21 3.64 14.14 18.34
C ALA A 21 3.66 13.01 19.41
N PRO A 22 4.59 13.05 20.38
CA PRO A 22 5.70 13.99 20.50
C PRO A 22 6.90 13.59 19.63
N VAL A 23 7.73 14.58 19.31
CA VAL A 23 9.04 14.32 18.72
C VAL A 23 9.91 13.53 19.69
N ARG A 24 10.48 12.41 19.22
CA ARG A 24 11.29 11.48 20.02
C ARG A 24 12.62 11.16 19.36
N GLN A 25 13.66 10.95 20.17
CA GLN A 25 14.96 10.49 19.66
C GLN A 25 14.92 8.99 19.41
N VAL A 26 15.07 8.57 18.15
CA VAL A 26 15.03 7.17 17.73
C VAL A 26 16.36 6.80 17.08
N ARG A 27 16.88 5.62 17.40
CA ARG A 27 18.09 5.07 16.79
C ARG A 27 17.74 3.90 15.86
N VAL A 28 18.23 3.95 14.63
CA VAL A 28 18.15 2.84 13.66
C VAL A 28 19.55 2.32 13.35
N ALA A 29 19.68 1.00 13.24
CA ALA A 29 20.90 0.35 12.75
C ALA A 29 21.09 0.62 11.24
N PRO A 30 22.30 0.41 10.67
CA PRO A 30 22.47 0.46 9.22
C PRO A 30 21.53 -0.53 8.51
N PHE A 31 20.95 -0.13 7.39
CA PHE A 31 20.02 -0.95 6.62
C PHE A 31 20.05 -0.62 5.13
N LEU A 32 19.37 -1.43 4.33
CA LEU A 32 19.14 -1.20 2.91
C LEU A 32 17.66 -0.86 2.71
N ILE A 33 17.35 0.11 1.85
CA ILE A 33 15.97 0.42 1.45
C ILE A 33 15.89 0.57 -0.06
N ASP A 34 14.76 0.21 -0.67
CA ASP A 34 14.56 0.45 -2.11
C ASP A 34 14.48 1.96 -2.39
N ALA A 35 15.09 2.38 -3.50
CA ALA A 35 15.12 3.79 -3.91
C ALA A 35 13.78 4.26 -4.50
N THR A 36 12.96 3.30 -4.93
CA THR A 36 11.66 3.52 -5.55
C THR A 36 10.66 2.56 -4.92
N PRO A 37 9.35 2.89 -4.94
CA PRO A 37 8.31 1.91 -4.68
C PRO A 37 8.44 0.69 -5.60
N VAL A 38 7.90 -0.44 -5.15
CA VAL A 38 7.79 -1.66 -5.98
C VAL A 38 6.92 -1.35 -7.20
N THR A 39 7.42 -1.71 -8.38
CA THR A 39 6.75 -1.44 -9.65
C THR A 39 5.76 -2.54 -10.04
N ASN A 40 4.84 -2.23 -10.96
CA ASN A 40 3.94 -3.21 -11.57
C ASN A 40 4.72 -4.37 -12.23
N ALA A 41 5.84 -4.10 -12.92
CA ALA A 41 6.67 -5.13 -13.54
C ALA A 41 7.29 -6.09 -12.52
N GLU A 42 7.83 -5.56 -11.42
CA GLU A 42 8.43 -6.36 -10.37
C GLU A 42 7.39 -7.23 -9.64
N PHE A 43 6.23 -6.65 -9.32
CA PHE A 43 5.14 -7.38 -8.69
C PHE A 43 4.54 -8.43 -9.64
N ALA A 44 4.46 -8.16 -10.94
CA ALA A 44 4.03 -9.14 -11.93
C ALA A 44 4.95 -10.37 -11.99
N ARG A 45 6.27 -10.17 -11.89
CA ARG A 45 7.23 -11.28 -11.79
C ARG A 45 7.01 -12.11 -10.53
N PHE A 46 6.84 -11.45 -9.38
CA PHE A 46 6.51 -12.13 -8.11
C PHE A 46 5.27 -13.02 -8.26
N VAL A 47 4.18 -12.48 -8.80
CA VAL A 47 2.93 -13.23 -8.99
C VAL A 47 3.12 -14.38 -9.99
N ALA A 48 3.86 -14.15 -11.08
CA ALA A 48 4.10 -15.18 -12.10
C ALA A 48 4.92 -16.37 -11.55
N GLU A 49 5.88 -16.12 -10.66
CA GLU A 49 6.74 -17.16 -10.09
C GLU A 49 6.10 -17.91 -8.91
N THR A 50 5.20 -17.25 -8.17
CA THR A 50 4.64 -17.80 -6.93
C THR A 50 3.19 -18.23 -7.03
N GLY A 51 2.45 -17.72 -8.02
CA GLY A 51 0.99 -17.86 -8.10
C GLY A 51 0.25 -17.08 -7.01
N HIS A 52 0.88 -16.06 -6.40
CA HIS A 52 0.27 -15.26 -5.34
C HIS A 52 -1.04 -14.60 -5.79
N VAL A 53 -2.07 -14.70 -4.95
CA VAL A 53 -3.37 -14.06 -5.13
C VAL A 53 -3.47 -12.96 -4.09
N THR A 54 -3.71 -11.71 -4.51
CA THR A 54 -3.71 -10.60 -3.56
C THR A 54 -4.95 -10.56 -2.68
N LEU A 55 -4.89 -9.78 -1.60
CA LEU A 55 -6.07 -9.54 -0.75
C LEU A 55 -7.24 -8.96 -1.55
N ALA A 56 -6.97 -8.03 -2.47
CA ALA A 56 -7.99 -7.44 -3.34
C ALA A 56 -8.60 -8.44 -4.34
N GLU A 57 -7.92 -9.55 -4.63
CA GLU A 57 -8.41 -10.64 -5.48
C GLU A 57 -9.20 -11.69 -4.70
N THR A 58 -9.29 -11.56 -3.37
CA THR A 58 -10.01 -12.48 -2.47
C THR A 58 -11.25 -11.81 -1.90
N ALA A 59 -12.38 -12.52 -1.87
CA ALA A 59 -13.58 -12.00 -1.24
C ALA A 59 -13.37 -11.89 0.28
N PRO A 60 -13.75 -10.76 0.93
CA PRO A 60 -13.60 -10.61 2.37
C PRO A 60 -14.50 -11.61 3.11
N ASP A 61 -14.01 -12.14 4.24
CA ASP A 61 -14.84 -12.94 5.14
C ASP A 61 -15.84 -12.00 5.86
N PRO A 62 -17.17 -12.20 5.74
CA PRO A 62 -18.14 -11.39 6.47
C PRO A 62 -17.93 -11.37 7.98
N ALA A 63 -17.30 -12.40 8.56
CA ALA A 63 -17.00 -12.47 9.98
C ALA A 63 -15.98 -11.41 10.43
N ASP A 64 -15.06 -11.02 9.56
CA ASP A 64 -14.06 -9.98 9.83
C ASP A 64 -14.65 -8.56 9.71
N TYR A 65 -15.81 -8.42 9.06
CA TYR A 65 -16.44 -7.13 8.78
C TYR A 65 -17.93 -7.09 9.16
N PRO A 66 -18.27 -7.05 10.47
CA PRO A 66 -19.66 -6.94 10.92
C PRO A 66 -20.37 -5.71 10.32
N GLY A 67 -21.49 -5.93 9.63
CA GLY A 67 -22.29 -4.87 9.01
C GLY A 67 -21.85 -4.47 7.60
N ILE A 68 -20.92 -5.20 6.98
CA ILE A 68 -20.58 -5.01 5.58
C ILE A 68 -21.79 -5.25 4.68
N LEU A 69 -21.98 -4.35 3.71
CA LEU A 69 -23.07 -4.47 2.74
C LEU A 69 -22.78 -5.66 1.80
N PRO A 70 -23.80 -6.45 1.41
CA PRO A 70 -23.58 -7.65 0.58
C PRO A 70 -22.89 -7.37 -0.77
N ASP A 71 -23.08 -6.19 -1.34
CA ASP A 71 -22.43 -5.74 -2.58
C ASP A 71 -20.93 -5.44 -2.43
N ARG A 72 -20.43 -5.38 -1.19
CA ARG A 72 -19.01 -5.23 -0.85
C ARG A 72 -18.34 -6.55 -0.44
N LEU A 73 -19.08 -7.66 -0.43
CA LEU A 73 -18.56 -9.02 -0.21
C LEU A 73 -18.08 -9.64 -1.53
N ALA A 74 -17.26 -8.91 -2.27
CA ALA A 74 -16.68 -9.36 -3.53
C ALA A 74 -15.18 -9.04 -3.53
N PRO A 75 -14.36 -9.75 -4.34
CA PRO A 75 -13.02 -9.29 -4.66
C PRO A 75 -13.09 -7.89 -5.25
N GLY A 76 -12.24 -6.99 -4.77
CA GLY A 76 -12.19 -5.61 -5.22
C GLY A 76 -11.40 -4.74 -4.26
N SER A 77 -11.35 -3.46 -4.59
CA SER A 77 -10.67 -2.47 -3.76
C SER A 77 -11.28 -1.08 -3.94
N ALA A 78 -10.85 -0.14 -3.10
CA ALA A 78 -11.20 1.26 -3.23
C ALA A 78 -10.47 1.89 -4.43
N VAL A 79 -11.23 2.48 -5.34
CA VAL A 79 -10.72 3.24 -6.48
C VAL A 79 -11.04 4.71 -6.27
N PHE A 80 -10.03 5.56 -6.48
CA PHE A 80 -10.21 7.00 -6.40
C PHE A 80 -11.11 7.49 -7.53
N GLN A 81 -12.17 8.20 -7.18
CA GLN A 81 -13.09 8.85 -8.11
C GLN A 81 -13.22 10.33 -7.77
N ARG A 82 -12.85 11.18 -8.73
CA ARG A 82 -12.94 12.62 -8.55
C ARG A 82 -14.40 13.06 -8.52
N CYS A 83 -14.85 13.62 -7.40
CA CYS A 83 -16.16 14.26 -7.29
C CYS A 83 -16.12 15.73 -7.76
N GLN A 84 -17.24 16.20 -8.30
CA GLN A 84 -17.42 17.61 -8.71
C GLN A 84 -17.82 18.52 -7.54
N THR A 85 -18.46 17.95 -6.51
CA THR A 85 -18.84 18.61 -5.26
C THR A 85 -17.93 18.14 -4.14
N PHE A 86 -17.51 19.06 -3.26
CA PHE A 86 -16.55 18.78 -2.19
C PHE A 86 -17.21 19.05 -0.83
N ASP A 87 -17.50 18.00 -0.07
CA ASP A 87 -17.71 18.10 1.37
C ASP A 87 -16.43 17.68 2.07
N LEU A 88 -15.64 18.63 2.56
CA LEU A 88 -14.35 18.33 3.21
C LEU A 88 -14.48 17.51 4.50
N SER A 89 -15.71 17.31 5.01
CA SER A 89 -15.97 16.46 6.17
C SER A 89 -16.14 14.98 5.84
N ASP A 90 -16.32 14.62 4.56
CA ASP A 90 -16.44 13.24 4.11
C ASP A 90 -15.25 12.83 3.20
N PRO A 91 -14.17 12.26 3.76
CA PRO A 91 -13.04 11.78 2.97
C PRO A 91 -13.38 10.56 2.09
N LEU A 92 -14.47 9.84 2.39
CA LEU A 92 -14.89 8.67 1.61
C LEU A 92 -15.57 9.06 0.30
N GLN A 93 -15.97 10.32 0.12
CA GLN A 93 -16.61 10.78 -1.12
C GLN A 93 -15.74 10.51 -2.36
N TRP A 94 -14.41 10.53 -2.21
CA TRP A 94 -13.47 10.29 -3.30
C TRP A 94 -13.13 8.82 -3.54
N TRP A 95 -13.65 7.90 -2.74
CA TRP A 95 -13.28 6.49 -2.81
C TRP A 95 -14.52 5.63 -3.01
N ARG A 96 -14.51 4.84 -4.08
CA ARG A 96 -15.58 3.86 -4.32
C ARG A 96 -15.01 2.46 -4.32
N PHE A 97 -15.66 1.59 -3.54
CA PHE A 97 -15.42 0.16 -3.65
C PHE A 97 -15.81 -0.28 -5.06
N THR A 98 -14.87 -0.87 -5.78
CA THR A 98 -15.03 -1.31 -7.16
C THR A 98 -14.75 -2.81 -7.22
N PRO A 99 -15.78 -3.66 -7.40
CA PRO A 99 -15.58 -5.09 -7.61
C PRO A 99 -14.65 -5.35 -8.79
N GLY A 100 -13.73 -6.29 -8.62
CA GLY A 100 -12.72 -6.64 -9.63
C GLY A 100 -11.56 -5.65 -9.76
N ALA A 101 -11.52 -4.56 -8.99
CA ALA A 101 -10.33 -3.72 -8.92
C ALA A 101 -9.22 -4.45 -8.13
N CYS A 102 -8.09 -4.69 -8.78
CA CYS A 102 -6.91 -5.31 -8.19
C CYS A 102 -5.63 -4.72 -8.81
N TRP A 103 -4.47 -5.24 -8.47
CA TRP A 103 -3.19 -4.70 -8.94
C TRP A 103 -3.04 -4.76 -10.47
N ARG A 104 -3.62 -5.76 -11.15
CA ARG A 104 -3.65 -5.85 -12.64
C ARG A 104 -4.66 -4.91 -13.28
N HIS A 105 -5.70 -4.56 -12.54
CA HIS A 105 -6.88 -3.80 -12.96
C HIS A 105 -7.12 -2.63 -11.98
N PRO A 106 -6.16 -1.67 -11.86
CA PRO A 106 -6.09 -0.75 -10.72
C PRO A 106 -7.26 0.25 -10.63
N LEU A 107 -7.99 0.46 -11.74
CA LEU A 107 -9.16 1.34 -11.82
C LEU A 107 -10.48 0.56 -11.97
N GLY A 108 -10.46 -0.77 -11.83
CA GLY A 108 -11.60 -1.65 -12.09
C GLY A 108 -11.38 -2.60 -13.27
N PRO A 109 -12.32 -3.53 -13.53
CA PRO A 109 -12.11 -4.71 -14.38
C PRO A 109 -11.73 -4.40 -15.83
N ASP A 110 -12.10 -3.23 -16.35
CA ASP A 110 -11.80 -2.82 -17.72
C ASP A 110 -10.45 -2.08 -17.87
N SER A 111 -9.74 -1.84 -16.76
CA SER A 111 -8.43 -1.18 -16.78
C SER A 111 -7.28 -2.17 -16.90
N SER A 112 -6.07 -1.72 -17.25
CA SER A 112 -4.88 -2.57 -17.26
C SER A 112 -3.65 -1.81 -16.75
N ILE A 113 -2.57 -2.54 -16.49
CA ILE A 113 -1.23 -1.99 -16.20
C ILE A 113 -0.35 -1.85 -17.45
N GLU A 114 -0.89 -2.09 -18.65
CA GLU A 114 -0.16 -1.97 -19.90
C GLU A 114 0.24 -0.51 -20.14
N GLY A 115 1.53 -0.28 -20.42
CA GLY A 115 2.10 1.06 -20.58
C GLY A 115 2.40 1.80 -19.27
N ILE A 116 2.15 1.19 -18.11
CA ILE A 116 2.50 1.72 -16.78
C ILE A 116 3.29 0.70 -15.94
N GLU A 117 4.10 -0.13 -16.58
CA GLU A 117 4.86 -1.22 -15.95
C GLU A 117 5.85 -0.71 -14.89
N ASN A 118 6.39 0.50 -15.08
CA ASN A 118 7.31 1.16 -14.16
C ASN A 118 6.62 2.01 -13.09
N HIS A 119 5.28 2.09 -13.09
CA HIS A 119 4.55 2.78 -12.03
C HIS A 119 4.53 1.92 -10.76
N PRO A 120 4.39 2.52 -9.57
CA PRO A 120 4.17 1.79 -8.33
C PRO A 120 2.97 0.86 -8.44
N VAL A 121 3.12 -0.38 -7.97
CA VAL A 121 1.99 -1.29 -7.83
C VAL A 121 1.03 -0.75 -6.77
N VAL A 122 -0.28 -0.84 -7.05
CA VAL A 122 -1.36 -0.38 -6.18
C VAL A 122 -2.38 -1.51 -5.98
N GLN A 123 -3.41 -1.28 -5.16
CA GLN A 123 -4.41 -2.30 -4.79
C GLN A 123 -3.79 -3.54 -4.12
N VAL A 124 -2.74 -3.32 -3.33
CA VAL A 124 -2.05 -4.34 -2.54
C VAL A 124 -2.29 -4.09 -1.05
N GLY A 125 -2.63 -5.14 -0.32
CA GLY A 125 -2.74 -5.10 1.14
C GLY A 125 -1.38 -5.26 1.82
N TRP A 126 -1.35 -5.08 3.15
CA TRP A 126 -0.11 -5.26 3.92
C TRP A 126 0.47 -6.69 3.77
N SER A 127 -0.39 -7.72 3.76
CA SER A 127 0.01 -9.12 3.57
C SER A 127 0.65 -9.36 2.20
N ASP A 128 0.17 -8.68 1.16
CA ASP A 128 0.71 -8.78 -0.19
C ASP A 128 2.11 -8.16 -0.27
N ALA A 129 2.28 -6.99 0.34
CA ALA A 129 3.57 -6.32 0.43
C ALA A 129 4.59 -7.15 1.24
N ALA A 130 4.17 -7.76 2.34
CA ALA A 130 5.00 -8.65 3.15
C ALA A 130 5.39 -9.93 2.38
N ALA A 131 4.47 -10.54 1.65
CA ALA A 131 4.72 -11.72 0.82
C ALA A 131 5.72 -11.40 -0.31
N TYR A 132 5.53 -10.28 -1.02
CA TYR A 132 6.46 -9.81 -2.03
C TYR A 132 7.86 -9.58 -1.45
N ALA A 133 7.96 -8.87 -0.31
CA ALA A 133 9.24 -8.60 0.33
C ALA A 133 9.97 -9.90 0.69
N SER A 134 9.26 -10.87 1.27
CA SER A 134 9.84 -12.18 1.60
C SER A 134 10.35 -12.93 0.38
N TRP A 135 9.57 -12.99 -0.71
CA TRP A 135 10.00 -13.62 -1.97
C TRP A 135 11.23 -12.94 -2.57
N ALA A 136 11.30 -11.61 -2.49
CA ALA A 136 12.43 -10.83 -2.97
C ALA A 136 13.69 -10.94 -2.09
N GLY A 137 13.65 -11.71 -0.99
CA GLY A 137 14.74 -11.80 -0.02
C GLY A 137 14.93 -10.51 0.79
N LYS A 138 13.86 -9.76 1.01
CA LYS A 138 13.79 -8.47 1.71
C LYS A 138 12.82 -8.54 2.89
N ALA A 139 12.62 -7.41 3.56
CA ALA A 139 11.57 -7.19 4.54
C ALA A 139 10.96 -5.79 4.35
N LEU A 140 9.75 -5.57 4.87
CA LEU A 140 9.19 -4.23 4.94
C LEU A 140 10.01 -3.38 5.92
N PRO A 141 10.25 -2.09 5.63
CA PRO A 141 10.91 -1.20 6.58
C PRO A 141 10.01 -1.01 7.80
N THR A 142 10.63 -0.86 8.97
CA THR A 142 9.91 -0.32 10.12
C THR A 142 9.53 1.15 9.85
N GLU A 143 8.53 1.66 10.56
CA GLU A 143 8.16 3.08 10.49
C GLU A 143 9.37 4.00 10.72
N ALA A 144 10.19 3.69 11.73
CA ALA A 144 11.40 4.44 12.04
C ALA A 144 12.47 4.37 10.93
N GLN A 145 12.61 3.23 10.26
CA GLN A 145 13.50 3.11 9.10
C GLN A 145 12.98 3.90 7.91
N TRP A 146 11.66 3.88 7.69
CA TRP A 146 11.03 4.60 6.60
C TRP A 146 11.16 6.11 6.78
N GLU A 147 10.86 6.63 7.97
CA GLU A 147 10.98 8.07 8.27
C GLU A 147 12.44 8.55 8.28
N PHE A 148 13.39 7.72 8.75
CA PHE A 148 14.82 8.07 8.69
C PHE A 148 15.36 8.19 7.26
N ALA A 149 14.74 7.49 6.30
CA ALA A 149 15.19 7.47 4.91
C ALA A 149 14.50 8.51 4.00
N ALA A 150 13.37 9.07 4.43
CA ALA A 150 12.55 10.02 3.66
C ALA A 150 13.15 11.45 3.64
#